data_AF-A0A7S3AV33-F1
#
_entry.id   AF-A0A7S3AV33-F1
#
_cell.length_a   1.000
_cell.length_b   1.000
_cell.length_c   1.000
_cell.angle_alpha   90.00
_cell.angle_beta   90.00
_cell.angle_gamma   90.00
#
_symmetry.space_group_name_H-M   'P 1'
#
loop_
_entity.id
_entity.type
_entity.pdbx_description
1 polymer ?
#
loop_
_entity_poly.entity_id
_entity_poly.type
_entity_poly.pdbx_seq_one_letter_code
_entity_poly.pdbx_strand_id
1 'polypeptide(L)'
;RPWASRSPINRYSAAMGKQCRVKCDSVELKLTLSAKLLEKSLQDSVIRPFLSAYNKRTAKAAIAVGERLRILIDGHEANAATTASSLLLSEEPRVELFRSCLPSEEDSPSGLRAMTSLLALDSKARAADWRHALEMFNATEAALAASDLNANRFSARFGSEGKAALILMLLQRCEGAASAGWDAGTTAQALRALRILSREATHDSELRTDRVVVTIGRMAGLAEDGVEWTEATAEACVLLNNLLILGGDRPAQLLRDQLGAEPRVLAGLSNVMCEPIGRTRLHASIAFRLSLAPPAGEALDSFVIAVFRALEFMAQSISTCATGATADESALTAELIRTLFNLVRQLQNRAAQDALLEGDIPDVVKQILVSPGENDSIVEMKRTSLQLLMVVPKQAAFGTVAPCWPQVMKLLGPLFGCIERRQAGDYEGIDDPVVPLVALTHMCEVDASAAADMKEELFPAEYQSSTSGPMQNGRFDHNQFDPNAKLSPDVHLRWHLLKAMTSTHYTLKRVVADFVYAVCAHDPKEVVRISSPGC
;
A
#
# COMPACT_ATOMS: atom_id res chain seq x y z
N ARG A 1 14.73 -61.37 -30.33
CA ARG A 1 15.46 -60.23 -29.72
C ARG A 1 14.63 -58.97 -29.91
N PRO A 2 14.36 -58.17 -28.86
CA PRO A 2 13.98 -58.56 -27.52
C PRO A 2 12.58 -58.05 -27.13
N TRP A 3 11.90 -58.86 -26.32
CA TRP A 3 10.79 -58.47 -25.47
C TRP A 3 11.26 -57.45 -24.42
N ALA A 4 10.53 -56.34 -24.29
CA ALA A 4 10.55 -55.52 -23.09
C ALA A 4 9.19 -55.70 -22.39
N SER A 5 9.25 -56.37 -21.25
CA SER A 5 8.17 -56.65 -20.32
C SER A 5 7.49 -55.37 -19.85
N ARG A 6 6.24 -55.14 -20.29
CA ARG A 6 5.32 -54.28 -19.54
C ARG A 6 4.79 -55.09 -18.37
N SER A 7 5.34 -54.83 -17.19
CA SER A 7 4.76 -55.30 -15.92
C SER A 7 3.30 -54.86 -15.85
N PRO A 8 2.35 -55.76 -15.55
CA PRO A 8 0.98 -55.36 -15.29
C PRO A 8 0.96 -54.59 -13.97
N ILE A 9 0.76 -53.28 -14.05
CA ILE A 9 0.40 -52.46 -12.90
C ILE A 9 -0.90 -53.05 -12.35
N ASN A 10 -0.79 -53.63 -11.15
CA ASN A 10 -1.90 -54.06 -10.29
C ASN A 10 -3.01 -52.98 -10.27
N ARG A 11 -4.03 -53.13 -11.11
CA ARG A 11 -5.26 -52.32 -11.09
C ARG A 11 -6.34 -52.97 -10.20
N TYR A 12 -5.92 -53.52 -9.06
CA TYR A 12 -6.82 -54.08 -8.04
C TYR A 12 -6.29 -53.79 -6.63
N SER A 13 -6.23 -52.50 -6.24
CA SER A 13 -6.27 -52.09 -4.82
C SER A 13 -6.87 -50.68 -4.61
N ALA A 14 -7.65 -50.17 -5.57
CA ALA A 14 -8.18 -48.79 -5.56
C ALA A 14 -9.36 -48.55 -4.59
N ALA A 15 -9.39 -49.21 -3.42
CA ALA A 15 -10.45 -49.04 -2.43
C ALA A 15 -9.98 -49.10 -0.97
N MET A 16 -8.68 -48.95 -0.68
CA MET A 16 -8.23 -48.77 0.70
C MET A 16 -7.62 -47.38 0.87
N GLY A 17 -8.36 -46.49 1.54
CA GLY A 17 -7.82 -45.22 2.00
C GLY A 17 -6.65 -45.44 2.95
N LYS A 18 -5.66 -44.54 2.92
CA LYS A 18 -4.48 -44.63 3.78
C LYS A 18 -4.74 -43.96 5.11
N GLN A 19 -4.42 -44.61 6.23
CA GLN A 19 -4.57 -44.01 7.55
C GLN A 19 -3.24 -43.37 7.97
N CYS A 20 -3.27 -42.13 8.44
CA CYS A 20 -2.11 -41.45 9.01
C CYS A 20 -2.44 -40.93 10.42
N ARG A 21 -1.44 -40.89 11.29
CA ARG A 21 -1.56 -40.29 12.61
C ARG A 21 -0.89 -38.93 12.59
N VAL A 22 -1.63 -37.90 12.96
CA VAL A 22 -1.14 -36.53 13.01
C VAL A 22 -1.11 -36.08 14.46
N LYS A 23 0.04 -35.64 14.93
CA LYS A 23 0.25 -35.16 16.30
C LYS A 23 0.67 -33.70 16.29
N CYS A 24 0.07 -32.90 17.17
CA CYS A 24 0.49 -31.54 17.47
C CYS A 24 0.32 -31.30 18.98
N ASP A 25 1.39 -30.88 19.65
CA ASP A 25 1.45 -30.77 21.11
C ASP A 25 1.01 -32.07 21.81
N SER A 26 -0.03 -31.99 22.66
CA SER A 26 -0.64 -33.11 23.38
C SER A 26 -1.80 -33.77 22.61
N VAL A 27 -2.13 -33.33 21.40
CA VAL A 27 -3.27 -33.83 20.62
C VAL A 27 -2.77 -34.71 19.48
N GLU A 28 -3.25 -35.95 19.43
CA GLU A 28 -3.02 -36.88 18.34
C GLU A 28 -4.35 -37.28 17.71
N LEU A 29 -4.46 -37.16 16.38
CA LEU A 29 -5.64 -37.53 15.61
C LEU A 29 -5.26 -38.54 14.54
N LYS A 30 -6.12 -39.54 14.35
CA LYS A 30 -6.03 -40.48 13.24
C LYS A 30 -6.88 -39.97 12.08
N LEU A 31 -6.27 -39.68 10.94
CA LEU A 31 -6.94 -39.27 9.71
C LEU A 31 -6.98 -40.42 8.71
N THR A 32 -8.08 -40.52 7.97
CA THR A 32 -8.21 -41.48 6.85
C THR A 32 -8.22 -40.69 5.55
N LEU A 33 -7.19 -40.90 4.72
CA LEU A 33 -7.00 -40.20 3.46
C LEU A 33 -7.53 -41.05 2.30
N SER A 34 -8.50 -40.51 1.58
CA SER A 34 -8.96 -41.12 0.33
C SER A 34 -7.91 -40.98 -0.77
N ALA A 35 -8.02 -41.78 -1.84
CA ALA A 35 -7.12 -41.68 -3.00
C ALA A 35 -7.05 -40.25 -3.57
N LYS A 36 -8.19 -39.56 -3.66
CA LYS A 36 -8.26 -38.16 -4.13
C LYS A 36 -7.55 -37.16 -3.21
N LEU A 37 -7.46 -37.46 -1.90
CA LEU A 37 -6.73 -36.59 -0.96
C LEU A 37 -5.22 -36.84 -1.04
N LEU A 38 -4.79 -38.07 -1.29
CA LEU A 38 -3.36 -38.40 -1.45
C LEU A 38 -2.71 -37.72 -2.66
N GLU A 39 -3.51 -37.38 -3.69
CA GLU A 39 -3.06 -36.64 -4.87
C GLU A 39 -2.89 -35.13 -4.63
N LYS A 40 -3.35 -34.60 -3.49
CA LYS A 40 -3.20 -33.19 -3.14
C LYS A 40 -1.90 -32.94 -2.37
N SER A 41 -1.58 -31.66 -2.18
CA SER A 41 -0.50 -31.22 -1.28
C SER A 41 -0.71 -31.77 0.14
N LEU A 42 0.37 -31.96 0.89
CA LEU A 42 0.30 -32.31 2.31
C LEU A 42 -0.50 -31.26 3.12
N GLN A 43 -0.38 -29.99 2.73
CA GLN A 43 -1.14 -28.88 3.29
C GLN A 43 -2.66 -29.11 3.22
N ASP A 44 -3.17 -29.49 2.05
CA ASP A 44 -4.62 -29.62 1.82
C ASP A 44 -5.18 -30.97 2.27
N SER A 45 -4.37 -32.02 2.19
CA SER A 45 -4.80 -33.39 2.45
C SER A 45 -4.74 -33.77 3.92
N VAL A 46 -3.76 -33.25 4.67
CA VAL A 46 -3.48 -33.65 6.06
C VAL A 46 -3.57 -32.46 7.01
N ILE A 47 -2.86 -31.37 6.72
CA ILE A 47 -2.67 -30.27 7.68
C ILE A 47 -3.97 -29.48 7.88
N ARG A 48 -4.60 -29.00 6.81
CA ARG A 48 -5.85 -28.23 6.89
C ARG A 48 -7.00 -29.02 7.56
N PRO A 49 -7.25 -30.31 7.22
CA PRO A 49 -8.22 -31.13 7.94
C PRO A 49 -7.88 -31.32 9.42
N PHE A 50 -6.60 -31.57 9.74
CA PHE A 50 -6.14 -31.70 11.12
C PHE A 50 -6.38 -30.41 11.91
N LEU A 51 -5.93 -29.26 11.41
CA LEU A 51 -6.05 -27.97 12.10
C LEU A 51 -7.51 -27.57 12.34
N SER A 52 -8.40 -27.87 11.40
CA SER A 52 -9.84 -27.67 11.58
C SER A 52 -10.42 -28.48 12.75
N ALA A 53 -9.98 -29.73 12.91
CA ALA A 53 -10.39 -30.57 14.04
C ALA A 53 -9.68 -30.20 15.35
N TYR A 54 -8.39 -29.85 15.27
CA TYR A 54 -7.55 -29.45 16.39
C TYR A 54 -8.08 -28.17 17.03
N ASN A 55 -8.28 -27.09 16.26
CA ASN A 55 -8.76 -25.79 16.75
C ASN A 55 -10.16 -25.86 17.38
N LYS A 56 -10.98 -26.85 17.01
CA LYS A 56 -12.27 -27.10 17.67
C LYS A 56 -12.15 -27.77 19.03
N ARG A 57 -11.06 -28.51 19.27
CA ARG A 57 -10.84 -29.34 20.48
C ARG A 57 -9.97 -28.65 21.52
N THR A 58 -9.11 -27.71 21.12
CA THR A 58 -8.25 -26.96 22.02
C THR A 58 -8.82 -25.56 22.25
N ALA A 59 -9.01 -25.18 23.52
CA ALA A 59 -9.36 -23.81 23.92
C ALA A 59 -8.15 -22.83 23.89
N LYS A 60 -6.98 -23.31 23.43
CA LYS A 60 -5.76 -22.52 23.24
C LYS A 60 -5.83 -21.77 21.90
N ALA A 61 -5.00 -20.73 21.74
CA ALA A 61 -4.90 -19.93 20.51
C ALA A 61 -4.92 -20.82 19.25
N ALA A 62 -5.92 -20.54 18.39
CA ALA A 62 -6.16 -21.28 17.16
C ALA A 62 -4.99 -21.12 16.18
N ILE A 63 -4.52 -22.23 15.61
CA ILE A 63 -3.45 -22.22 14.62
C ILE A 63 -4.07 -21.86 13.27
N ALA A 64 -3.58 -20.80 12.63
CA ALA A 64 -4.05 -20.41 11.31
C ALA A 64 -3.53 -21.38 10.24
N VAL A 65 -4.32 -21.66 9.21
CA VAL A 65 -3.93 -22.59 8.12
C VAL A 65 -2.74 -22.07 7.28
N GLY A 66 -2.37 -20.80 7.42
CA GLY A 66 -1.17 -20.20 6.80
C GLY A 66 0.04 -20.09 7.73
N GLU A 67 -0.06 -20.53 8.98
CA GLU A 67 1.03 -20.49 9.94
C GLU A 67 2.12 -21.50 9.55
N ARG A 68 3.40 -21.08 9.57
CA ARG A 68 4.50 -21.95 9.15
C ARG A 68 4.81 -22.97 10.25
N LEU A 69 4.35 -24.20 10.04
CA LEU A 69 4.61 -25.34 10.91
C LEU A 69 5.88 -26.07 10.46
N ARG A 70 6.67 -26.55 11.42
CA ARG A 70 7.69 -27.56 11.13
C ARG A 70 7.01 -28.92 11.10
N ILE A 71 7.19 -29.65 10.01
CA ILE A 71 6.47 -30.89 9.74
C ILE A 71 7.50 -32.01 9.68
N LEU A 72 7.37 -32.99 10.56
CA LEU A 72 8.13 -34.23 10.49
C LEU A 72 7.21 -35.36 10.04
N ILE A 73 7.63 -36.15 9.05
CA ILE A 73 6.96 -37.38 8.63
C ILE A 73 7.90 -38.54 8.94
N ASP A 74 7.47 -39.43 9.82
CA ASP A 74 8.27 -40.57 10.29
C ASP A 74 9.67 -40.15 10.79
N GLY A 75 9.76 -38.96 11.40
CA GLY A 75 11.01 -38.38 11.93
C GLY A 75 11.80 -37.51 10.95
N HIS A 76 11.39 -37.39 9.69
CA HIS A 76 12.09 -36.59 8.67
C HIS A 76 11.34 -35.31 8.29
N GLU A 77 12.07 -34.21 8.12
CA GLU A 77 11.46 -32.92 7.78
C GLU A 77 10.88 -32.92 6.36
N ALA A 78 9.63 -32.46 6.25
CA ALA A 78 8.85 -32.49 5.02
C ALA A 78 8.30 -31.12 4.65
N ASN A 79 8.20 -30.86 3.35
CA ASN A 79 7.61 -29.63 2.83
C ASN A 79 6.08 -29.79 2.65
N ALA A 80 5.31 -28.86 3.22
CA ALA A 80 3.85 -28.84 3.15
C ALA A 80 3.28 -28.78 1.71
N ALA A 81 4.03 -28.17 0.78
CA ALA A 81 3.62 -28.01 -0.61
C ALA A 81 3.74 -29.32 -1.42
N THR A 82 4.54 -30.28 -0.94
CA THR A 82 4.78 -31.54 -1.63
C THR A 82 3.53 -32.43 -1.59
N THR A 83 3.29 -33.19 -2.66
CA THR A 83 2.15 -34.11 -2.78
C THR A 83 2.20 -35.19 -1.71
N ALA A 84 1.09 -35.41 -1.00
CA ALA A 84 1.04 -36.31 0.15
C ALA A 84 1.38 -37.77 -0.19
N SER A 85 0.99 -38.26 -1.36
CA SER A 85 1.32 -39.62 -1.84
C SER A 85 2.83 -39.88 -1.93
N SER A 86 3.63 -38.84 -2.17
CA SER A 86 5.09 -38.96 -2.29
C SER A 86 5.82 -38.98 -0.94
N LEU A 87 5.18 -38.49 0.12
CA LEU A 87 5.77 -38.35 1.44
C LEU A 87 5.27 -39.40 2.43
N LEU A 88 4.00 -39.77 2.34
CA LEU A 88 3.34 -40.73 3.23
C LEU A 88 3.59 -42.15 2.71
N LEU A 89 4.81 -42.64 2.79
CA LEU A 89 5.22 -43.91 2.17
C LEU A 89 4.97 -45.14 3.08
N SER A 90 5.14 -44.99 4.39
CA SER A 90 4.95 -46.06 5.39
C SER A 90 3.48 -46.53 5.49
N GLU A 91 3.22 -47.72 6.04
CA GLU A 91 1.84 -48.25 6.16
C GLU A 91 0.97 -47.44 7.13
N GLU A 92 1.54 -46.97 8.24
CA GLU A 92 0.93 -46.01 9.18
C GLU A 92 1.85 -44.78 9.38
N PRO A 93 1.83 -43.80 8.46
CA PRO A 93 2.66 -42.61 8.57
C PRO A 93 2.33 -41.79 9.80
N ARG A 94 3.37 -41.33 10.49
CA ARG A 94 3.27 -40.40 11.61
C ARG A 94 3.69 -39.02 11.15
N VAL A 95 2.77 -38.07 11.21
CA VAL A 95 3.00 -36.66 10.89
C VAL A 95 3.01 -35.88 12.19
N GLU A 96 4.15 -35.29 12.54
CA GLU A 96 4.30 -34.46 13.72
C GLU A 96 4.39 -32.99 13.30
N LEU A 97 3.46 -32.18 13.82
CA LEU A 97 3.37 -30.76 13.58
C LEU A 97 3.87 -30.02 14.82
N PHE A 98 4.98 -29.33 14.66
CA PHE A 98 5.51 -28.47 15.71
C PHE A 98 5.09 -27.03 15.40
N ARG A 99 4.39 -26.42 16.36
CA ARG A 99 4.29 -24.96 16.42
C ARG A 99 5.72 -24.44 16.43
N SER A 100 6.02 -23.44 15.61
CA SER A 100 7.36 -22.85 15.54
C SER A 100 7.67 -22.12 16.85
N CYS A 101 8.04 -22.86 17.89
CA CYS A 101 8.56 -22.33 19.14
C CYS A 101 10.08 -22.17 18.97
N LEU A 102 10.48 -21.08 18.32
CA LEU A 102 11.87 -20.60 18.16
C LEU A 102 12.84 -21.59 17.47
N PRO A 103 13.76 -21.13 16.60
CA PRO A 103 14.86 -21.98 16.17
C PRO A 103 15.75 -22.32 17.38
N SER A 104 16.35 -23.52 17.38
CA SER A 104 17.37 -23.92 18.36
C SER A 104 18.50 -22.88 18.42
N GLU A 105 19.07 -22.66 19.61
CA GLU A 105 20.06 -21.60 19.89
C GLU A 105 21.26 -21.56 18.92
N GLU A 106 21.60 -22.68 18.28
CA GLU A 106 22.70 -22.77 17.30
C GLU A 106 22.36 -22.15 15.91
N ASP A 107 21.08 -21.92 15.60
CA ASP A 107 20.59 -21.31 14.35
C ASP A 107 19.86 -19.97 14.61
N SER A 108 20.20 -19.28 15.70
CA SER A 108 19.51 -18.04 16.06
C SER A 108 19.68 -16.98 14.96
N PRO A 109 18.59 -16.55 14.27
CA PRO A 109 18.67 -15.60 13.18
C PRO A 109 19.31 -14.32 13.72
N SER A 110 20.25 -13.76 12.98
CA SER A 110 21.04 -12.56 13.33
C SER A 110 20.23 -11.45 14.02
N GLY A 111 18.94 -11.29 13.67
CA GLY A 111 18.05 -10.31 14.28
C GLY A 111 17.77 -10.54 15.77
N LEU A 112 17.64 -11.80 16.22
CA LEU A 112 17.38 -12.11 17.63
C LEU A 112 18.60 -11.80 18.49
N ARG A 113 19.81 -12.08 17.98
CA ARG A 113 21.06 -11.66 18.63
C ARG A 113 21.17 -10.13 18.71
N ALA A 114 20.87 -9.41 17.63
CA ALA A 114 20.93 -7.94 17.63
C ALA A 114 19.96 -7.32 18.66
N MET A 115 18.74 -7.85 18.77
CA MET A 115 17.75 -7.36 19.74
C MET A 115 18.13 -7.70 21.18
N THR A 116 18.59 -8.93 21.45
CA THR A 116 19.06 -9.32 22.79
C THR A 116 20.26 -8.46 23.20
N SER A 117 21.17 -8.16 22.28
CA SER A 117 22.27 -7.22 22.54
C SER A 117 21.76 -5.84 22.94
N LEU A 118 20.72 -5.30 22.28
CA LEU A 118 20.11 -4.02 22.66
C LEU A 118 19.44 -4.08 24.04
N LEU A 119 18.67 -5.12 24.33
CA LEU A 119 17.99 -5.29 25.62
C LEU A 119 18.96 -5.57 26.78
N ALA A 120 20.15 -6.10 26.49
CA ALA A 120 21.20 -6.32 27.48
C ALA A 120 21.94 -5.02 27.86
N LEU A 121 21.78 -3.92 27.10
CA LEU A 121 22.38 -2.64 27.43
C LEU A 121 21.63 -1.99 28.60
N ASP A 122 22.35 -1.71 29.67
CA ASP A 122 21.79 -1.06 30.85
C ASP A 122 21.82 0.48 30.74
N SER A 123 21.37 1.13 31.82
CA SER A 123 21.38 2.60 31.93
C SER A 123 22.80 3.21 31.83
N LYS A 124 23.86 2.42 32.11
CA LYS A 124 25.26 2.83 32.24
C LYS A 124 26.13 2.50 31.02
N ALA A 125 25.62 1.73 30.06
CA ALA A 125 26.33 1.43 28.82
C ALA A 125 26.74 2.71 28.08
N ARG A 126 27.92 2.70 27.44
CA ARG A 126 28.46 3.88 26.77
C ARG A 126 27.70 4.15 25.48
N ALA A 127 27.66 5.41 25.05
CA ALA A 127 27.00 5.80 23.79
C ALA A 127 27.51 5.01 22.58
N ALA A 128 28.80 4.66 22.54
CA ALA A 128 29.38 3.83 21.47
C ALA A 128 28.82 2.40 21.45
N ASP A 129 28.57 1.80 22.61
CA ASP A 129 28.00 0.45 22.71
C ASP A 129 26.55 0.45 22.19
N TRP A 130 25.79 1.48 22.57
CA TRP A 130 24.44 1.74 22.05
C TRP A 130 24.43 1.89 20.53
N ARG A 131 25.32 2.75 20.01
CA ARG A 131 25.42 3.00 18.57
C ARG A 131 25.70 1.72 17.80
N HIS A 132 26.69 0.93 18.24
CA HIS A 132 27.03 -0.33 17.59
C HIS A 132 25.87 -1.33 17.59
N ALA A 133 25.19 -1.49 18.73
CA ALA A 133 24.04 -2.38 18.83
C ALA A 133 22.86 -1.94 17.93
N LEU A 134 22.59 -0.63 17.86
CA LEU A 134 21.56 -0.06 16.99
C LEU A 134 21.90 -0.22 15.51
N GLU A 135 23.14 0.03 15.12
CA GLU A 135 23.62 -0.16 13.74
C GLU A 135 23.48 -1.64 13.31
N MET A 136 23.87 -2.59 14.19
CA MET A 136 23.67 -4.02 13.93
C MET A 136 22.19 -4.39 13.77
N PHE A 137 21.33 -3.87 14.65
CA PHE A 137 19.88 -4.10 14.57
C PHE A 137 19.31 -3.56 13.25
N ASN A 138 19.56 -2.29 12.94
CA ASN A 138 19.06 -1.63 11.75
C ASN A 138 19.57 -2.29 10.46
N ALA A 139 20.85 -2.67 10.41
CA ALA A 139 21.43 -3.36 9.25
C ALA A 139 20.81 -4.75 9.05
N THR A 140 20.57 -5.47 10.15
CA THR A 140 19.95 -6.81 10.08
C THR A 140 18.52 -6.73 9.56
N GLU A 141 17.73 -5.79 10.07
CA GLU A 141 16.34 -5.60 9.63
C GLU A 141 16.27 -5.07 8.18
N ALA A 142 17.20 -4.22 7.77
CA ALA A 142 17.31 -3.78 6.38
C ALA A 142 17.65 -4.95 5.43
N ALA A 143 18.59 -5.81 5.80
CA ALA A 143 18.96 -7.00 5.02
C ALA A 143 17.80 -8.00 4.93
N LEU A 144 17.02 -8.15 6.01
CA LEU A 144 15.82 -8.97 6.02
C LEU A 144 14.74 -8.42 5.09
N ALA A 145 14.50 -7.11 5.12
CA ALA A 145 13.52 -6.44 4.26
C ALA A 145 13.86 -6.59 2.76
N ALA A 146 15.15 -6.58 2.40
CA ALA A 146 15.61 -6.75 1.02
C ALA A 146 15.48 -8.19 0.47
N SER A 147 15.30 -9.19 1.34
CA SER A 147 15.38 -10.61 0.95
C SER A 147 14.08 -11.20 0.38
N ASP A 148 13.03 -10.38 0.14
CA ASP A 148 11.66 -10.79 -0.26
C ASP A 148 11.00 -11.90 0.58
N LEU A 149 11.68 -12.36 1.65
CA LEU A 149 11.20 -13.32 2.63
C LEU A 149 10.31 -12.64 3.69
N ASN A 150 9.30 -11.92 3.19
CA ASN A 150 8.08 -11.44 3.86
C ASN A 150 8.22 -10.59 5.14
N ALA A 151 7.57 -9.42 5.11
CA ALA A 151 7.47 -8.39 6.15
C ALA A 151 6.79 -8.82 7.49
N ASN A 152 6.39 -10.08 7.64
CA ASN A 152 5.64 -10.60 8.80
C ASN A 152 6.51 -11.33 9.83
N ARG A 153 7.82 -11.03 9.92
CA ARG A 153 8.74 -11.83 10.73
C ARG A 153 9.20 -11.20 12.02
N PHE A 154 9.16 -9.88 12.21
CA PHE A 154 9.67 -9.33 13.46
C PHE A 154 8.68 -9.66 14.60
N SER A 155 7.39 -9.41 14.41
CA SER A 155 6.32 -9.82 15.35
C SER A 155 6.21 -11.34 15.59
N ALA A 156 6.54 -12.17 14.59
CA ALA A 156 6.55 -13.63 14.75
C ALA A 156 7.81 -14.17 15.47
N ARG A 157 8.92 -13.43 15.42
CA ARG A 157 10.19 -13.81 16.06
C ARG A 157 10.30 -13.32 17.50
N PHE A 158 9.61 -12.24 17.81
CA PHE A 158 9.73 -11.55 19.09
C PHE A 158 8.38 -11.48 19.78
N GLY A 159 8.33 -11.97 21.03
CA GLY A 159 7.15 -11.79 21.86
C GLY A 159 6.80 -10.30 21.99
N SER A 160 5.51 -9.98 22.02
CA SER A 160 5.00 -8.60 22.13
C SER A 160 5.63 -7.84 23.30
N GLU A 161 5.91 -8.52 24.42
CA GLU A 161 6.53 -7.93 25.61
C GLU A 161 7.96 -7.42 25.37
N GLY A 162 8.80 -8.19 24.67
CA GLY A 162 10.18 -7.79 24.37
C GLY A 162 10.23 -6.57 23.44
N LYS A 163 9.31 -6.52 22.48
CA LYS A 163 9.14 -5.38 21.58
C LYS A 163 8.70 -4.12 22.33
N ALA A 164 7.70 -4.24 23.20
CA ALA A 164 7.22 -3.16 24.05
C ALA A 164 8.34 -2.59 24.94
N ALA A 165 9.10 -3.47 25.60
CA ALA A 165 10.23 -3.08 26.43
C ALA A 165 11.30 -2.33 25.64
N LEU A 166 11.66 -2.82 24.45
CA LEU A 166 12.62 -2.16 23.56
C LEU A 166 12.13 -0.77 23.13
N ILE A 167 10.86 -0.65 22.73
CA ILE A 167 10.25 0.63 22.35
C ILE A 167 10.36 1.65 23.49
N LEU A 168 9.91 1.28 24.69
CA LEU A 168 9.93 2.16 25.85
C LEU A 168 11.35 2.59 26.22
N MET A 169 12.29 1.64 26.20
CA MET A 169 13.69 1.90 26.47
C MET A 169 14.29 2.88 25.46
N LEU A 170 14.07 2.68 24.16
CA LEU A 170 14.58 3.56 23.11
C LEU A 170 13.95 4.96 23.20
N LEU A 171 12.65 5.06 23.47
CA LEU A 171 11.96 6.35 23.65
C LEU A 171 12.54 7.13 24.83
N GLN A 172 12.70 6.48 25.99
CA GLN A 172 13.27 7.11 27.17
C GLN A 172 14.71 7.61 26.90
N ARG A 173 15.49 6.87 26.13
CA ARG A 173 16.85 7.28 25.74
C ARG A 173 16.85 8.44 24.75
N CYS A 174 15.96 8.44 23.77
CA CYS A 174 15.79 9.56 22.83
C CYS A 174 15.40 10.86 23.56
N GLU A 175 14.47 10.80 24.52
CA GLU A 175 14.09 11.95 25.35
C GLU A 175 15.25 12.47 26.20
N GLY A 176 16.09 11.57 26.70
CA GLY A 176 17.27 11.89 27.51
C GLY A 176 18.58 11.99 26.73
N ALA A 177 18.57 12.12 25.39
CA ALA A 177 19.75 11.92 24.56
C ALA A 177 20.97 12.76 25.00
N ALA A 178 20.76 14.04 25.29
CA ALA A 178 21.82 14.92 25.78
C ALA A 178 22.41 14.44 27.11
N SER A 179 21.57 14.04 28.06
CA SER A 179 22.00 13.50 29.36
C SER A 179 22.66 12.12 29.24
N ALA A 180 22.31 11.35 28.20
CA ALA A 180 22.89 10.06 27.89
C ALA A 180 24.21 10.15 27.10
N GLY A 181 24.66 11.36 26.76
CA GLY A 181 25.84 11.58 25.93
C GLY A 181 25.68 11.07 24.49
N TRP A 182 24.44 10.96 24.00
CA TRP A 182 24.16 10.56 22.63
C TRP A 182 24.36 11.73 21.69
N ASP A 183 25.11 11.49 20.61
CA ASP A 183 25.21 12.41 19.49
C ASP A 183 23.99 12.29 18.56
N ALA A 184 23.91 13.18 17.57
CA ALA A 184 22.84 13.15 16.57
C ALA A 184 22.83 11.82 15.79
N GLY A 185 24.00 11.23 15.52
CA GLY A 185 24.10 9.95 14.81
C GLY A 185 23.52 8.78 15.60
N THR A 186 23.84 8.65 16.88
CA THR A 186 23.27 7.61 17.75
C THR A 186 21.76 7.79 17.90
N THR A 187 21.30 9.03 18.06
CA THR A 187 19.88 9.36 18.12
C THR A 187 19.16 8.98 16.84
N ALA A 188 19.75 9.26 15.67
CA ALA A 188 19.20 8.86 14.37
C ALA A 188 19.06 7.33 14.24
N GLN A 189 20.06 6.57 14.70
CA GLN A 189 19.98 5.10 14.69
C GLN A 189 18.88 4.57 15.62
N ALA A 190 18.66 5.19 16.78
CA ALA A 190 17.57 4.84 17.68
C ALA A 190 16.19 5.14 17.08
N LEU A 191 16.04 6.30 16.44
CA LEU A 191 14.80 6.67 15.73
C LEU A 191 14.53 5.75 14.53
N ARG A 192 15.57 5.35 13.80
CA ARG A 192 15.47 4.36 12.72
C ARG A 192 15.00 2.99 13.24
N ALA A 193 15.49 2.56 14.40
CA ALA A 193 15.02 1.34 15.04
C ALA A 193 13.55 1.46 15.44
N LEU A 194 13.14 2.56 16.09
CA LEU A 194 11.74 2.84 16.41
C LEU A 194 10.84 2.89 15.15
N ARG A 195 11.33 3.46 14.05
CA ARG A 195 10.65 3.48 12.75
C ARG A 195 10.40 2.06 12.23
N ILE A 196 11.39 1.17 12.32
CA ILE A 196 11.21 -0.24 11.92
C ILE A 196 10.15 -0.90 12.80
N LEU A 197 10.24 -0.72 14.12
CA LEU A 197 9.30 -1.29 15.09
C LEU A 197 7.85 -0.78 14.88
N SER A 198 7.70 0.47 14.45
CA SER A 198 6.40 1.10 14.17
C SER A 198 5.64 0.46 13.01
N ARG A 199 6.31 -0.14 12.02
CA ARG A 199 5.64 -0.76 10.85
C ARG A 199 4.76 -1.95 11.22
N GLU A 200 5.06 -2.57 12.36
CA GLU A 200 4.34 -3.72 12.89
C GLU A 200 3.60 -3.39 14.20
N ALA A 201 3.41 -2.11 14.49
CA ALA A 201 2.67 -1.69 15.67
C ALA A 201 1.18 -2.04 15.48
N THR A 202 0.62 -2.80 16.42
CA THR A 202 -0.83 -3.01 16.51
C THR A 202 -1.51 -1.78 17.11
N HIS A 203 -2.85 -1.77 17.09
CA HIS A 203 -3.62 -0.65 17.64
C HIS A 203 -3.29 -0.33 19.11
N ASP A 204 -2.83 -1.29 19.90
CA ASP A 204 -2.54 -1.09 21.34
C ASP A 204 -1.04 -0.83 21.63
N SER A 205 -0.23 -0.52 20.62
CA SER A 205 1.22 -0.36 20.82
C SER A 205 1.59 0.86 21.68
N GLU A 206 2.68 0.74 22.42
CA GLU A 206 3.31 1.77 23.25
C GLU A 206 3.72 3.01 22.44
N LEU A 207 3.90 2.85 21.12
CA LEU A 207 4.24 3.92 20.18
C LEU A 207 3.08 4.91 19.93
N ARG A 208 1.83 4.54 20.25
CA ARG A 208 0.65 5.38 19.97
C ARG A 208 0.25 6.28 21.13
N THR A 209 1.00 6.29 22.23
CA THR A 209 0.68 7.18 23.37
C THR A 209 0.87 8.65 22.99
N ASP A 210 0.02 9.53 23.55
CA ASP A 210 0.06 10.97 23.28
C ASP A 210 1.45 11.56 23.54
N ARG A 211 2.11 11.12 24.63
CA ARG A 211 3.48 11.51 24.97
C ARG A 211 4.45 11.18 23.84
N VAL A 212 4.40 9.97 23.28
CA VAL A 212 5.32 9.56 22.22
C VAL A 212 5.14 10.39 20.97
N VAL A 213 3.90 10.60 20.52
CA VAL A 213 3.60 11.45 19.36
C VAL A 213 4.19 12.84 19.53
N VAL A 214 3.96 13.46 20.69
CA VAL A 214 4.43 14.82 20.98
C VAL A 214 5.96 14.87 21.07
N THR A 215 6.59 13.90 21.75
CA THR A 215 8.05 13.78 21.82
C THR A 215 8.66 13.64 20.42
N ILE A 216 8.17 12.72 19.60
CA ILE A 216 8.68 12.54 18.24
C ILE A 216 8.39 13.78 17.38
N GLY A 217 7.26 14.45 17.57
CA GLY A 217 6.94 15.74 16.93
C GLY A 217 7.95 16.84 17.27
N ARG A 218 8.39 16.94 18.54
CA ARG A 218 9.47 17.86 18.94
C ARG A 218 10.79 17.51 18.26
N MET A 219 11.15 16.23 18.25
CA MET A 219 12.38 15.76 17.59
C MET A 219 12.35 15.95 16.07
N ALA A 220 11.16 15.93 15.46
CA ALA A 220 10.92 16.26 14.06
C ALA A 220 10.97 17.78 13.79
N GLY A 221 11.22 18.61 14.81
CA GLY A 221 11.35 20.06 14.67
C GLY A 221 10.02 20.80 14.54
N LEU A 222 8.89 20.19 14.95
CA LEU A 222 7.56 20.78 14.81
C LEU A 222 7.17 21.75 15.94
N ALA A 223 7.99 21.87 16.98
CA ALA A 223 7.74 22.79 18.10
C ALA A 223 8.16 24.23 17.80
N GLU A 224 7.67 25.19 18.58
CA GLU A 224 8.01 26.61 18.48
C GLU A 224 9.51 26.90 18.66
N ASP A 225 10.22 26.14 19.49
CA ASP A 225 11.67 26.37 19.68
C ASP A 225 12.50 25.90 18.48
N GLY A 226 11.90 25.09 17.59
CA GLY A 226 12.57 24.48 16.44
C GLY A 226 13.71 23.54 16.85
N VAL A 227 14.19 22.75 15.89
CA VAL A 227 15.39 21.94 16.04
C VAL A 227 16.22 22.10 14.76
N GLU A 228 17.53 22.15 14.90
CA GLU A 228 18.43 22.11 13.74
C GLU A 228 18.13 20.85 12.89
N TRP A 229 18.22 21.00 11.57
CA TRP A 229 17.98 19.87 10.69
C TRP A 229 19.17 18.89 10.73
N THR A 230 18.94 17.70 11.25
CA THR A 230 19.93 16.62 11.36
C THR A 230 19.38 15.31 10.79
N GLU A 231 20.21 14.27 10.67
CA GLU A 231 19.73 12.92 10.33
C GLU A 231 18.70 12.41 11.34
N ALA A 232 18.85 12.76 12.62
CA ALA A 232 17.87 12.41 13.65
C ALA A 232 16.52 13.11 13.40
N THR A 233 16.54 14.40 13.05
CA THR A 233 15.33 15.15 12.68
C THR A 233 14.62 14.50 11.49
N ALA A 234 15.38 14.11 10.46
CA ALA A 234 14.83 13.43 9.29
C ALA A 234 14.19 12.08 9.65
N GLU A 235 14.86 11.25 10.46
CA GLU A 235 14.30 9.96 10.91
C GLU A 235 13.09 10.15 11.83
N ALA A 236 13.07 11.19 12.67
CA ALA A 236 11.91 11.56 13.47
C ALA A 236 10.71 11.92 12.58
N CYS A 237 10.90 12.67 11.49
CA CYS A 237 9.83 12.97 10.54
C CYS A 237 9.26 11.69 9.89
N VAL A 238 10.11 10.73 9.49
CA VAL A 238 9.65 9.47 8.90
C VAL A 238 8.89 8.63 9.93
N LEU A 239 9.42 8.51 11.16
CA LEU A 239 8.74 7.83 12.25
C LEU A 239 7.39 8.49 12.55
N LEU A 240 7.35 9.83 12.62
CA LEU A 240 6.11 10.57 12.87
C LEU A 240 5.05 10.31 11.81
N ASN A 241 5.45 10.26 10.54
CA ASN A 241 4.54 9.91 9.46
C ASN A 241 3.92 8.51 9.65
N ASN A 242 4.70 7.53 10.12
CA ASN A 242 4.17 6.21 10.47
C ASN A 242 3.16 6.29 11.63
N LEU A 243 3.47 7.07 12.67
CA LEU A 243 2.55 7.26 13.81
C LEU A 243 1.25 7.93 13.40
N LEU A 244 1.30 8.90 12.49
CA LEU A 244 0.13 9.57 11.91
C LEU A 244 -0.73 8.60 11.09
N ILE A 245 -0.11 7.71 10.31
CA ILE A 245 -0.83 6.66 9.56
C ILE A 245 -1.58 5.72 10.51
N LEU A 246 -0.92 5.26 11.58
CA LEU A 246 -1.49 4.29 12.52
C LEU A 246 -2.52 4.92 13.46
N GLY A 247 -2.34 6.19 13.80
CA GLY A 247 -3.09 6.87 14.83
C GLY A 247 -4.41 7.52 14.39
N GLY A 248 -4.65 7.63 13.08
CA GLY A 248 -5.80 8.38 12.54
C GLY A 248 -5.69 9.87 12.89
N ASP A 249 -6.81 10.49 13.27
CA ASP A 249 -6.86 11.94 13.49
C ASP A 249 -6.22 12.39 14.82
N ARG A 250 -6.13 11.50 15.82
CA ARG A 250 -5.68 11.86 17.17
C ARG A 250 -4.24 12.39 17.22
N PRO A 251 -3.23 11.74 16.61
CA PRO A 251 -1.88 12.30 16.57
C PRO A 251 -1.83 13.67 15.88
N ALA A 252 -2.58 13.88 14.80
CA ALA A 252 -2.62 15.16 14.11
C ALA A 252 -3.16 16.28 15.02
N GLN A 253 -4.23 16.01 15.79
CA GLN A 253 -4.76 16.92 16.80
C GLN A 253 -3.71 17.23 17.88
N LEU A 254 -3.01 16.22 18.40
CA LEU A 254 -1.98 16.42 19.43
C LEU A 254 -0.83 17.32 18.95
N LEU A 255 -0.37 17.12 17.71
CA LEU A 255 0.69 17.94 17.12
C LEU A 255 0.24 19.40 16.95
N ARG A 256 -1.03 19.63 16.63
CA ARG A 256 -1.60 20.98 16.57
C ARG A 256 -1.68 21.60 17.95
N ASP A 257 -2.39 20.95 18.86
CA ASP A 257 -2.76 21.50 20.16
C ASP A 257 -1.55 21.69 21.08
N GLN A 258 -0.58 20.78 21.04
CA GLN A 258 0.57 20.79 21.96
C GLN A 258 1.85 21.37 21.38
N LEU A 259 2.02 21.37 20.05
CA LEU A 259 3.26 21.82 19.42
C LEU A 259 3.08 23.03 18.50
N GLY A 260 1.85 23.38 18.10
CA GLY A 260 1.66 24.37 17.05
C GLY A 260 2.35 23.95 15.75
N ALA A 261 2.22 22.67 15.37
CA ALA A 261 3.02 22.07 14.29
C ALA A 261 2.85 22.72 12.91
N GLU A 262 1.67 23.30 12.63
CA GLU A 262 1.30 23.84 11.32
C GLU A 262 2.27 24.94 10.85
N PRO A 263 2.50 26.05 11.59
CA PRO A 263 3.52 27.05 11.24
C PRO A 263 4.88 26.51 10.82
N ARG A 264 5.36 25.44 11.47
CA ARG A 264 6.66 24.83 11.15
C ARG A 264 6.63 24.05 9.86
N VAL A 265 5.58 23.26 9.64
CA VAL A 265 5.36 22.58 8.35
C VAL A 265 5.23 23.61 7.22
N LEU A 266 4.50 24.71 7.45
CA LEU A 266 4.35 25.81 6.50
C LEU A 266 5.68 26.47 6.13
N ALA A 267 6.51 26.78 7.13
CA ALA A 267 7.84 27.35 6.89
C ALA A 267 8.71 26.40 6.06
N GLY A 268 8.62 25.09 6.34
CA GLY A 268 9.31 24.06 5.57
C GLY A 268 8.87 23.97 4.11
N LEU A 269 7.57 24.10 3.84
CA LEU A 269 7.02 24.05 2.48
C LEU A 269 7.24 25.36 1.71
N SER A 270 7.18 26.51 2.39
CA SER A 270 7.38 27.83 1.78
C SER A 270 8.80 28.02 1.25
N ASN A 271 9.78 27.26 1.78
CA ASN A 271 11.18 27.32 1.37
C ASN A 271 11.55 26.22 0.36
N VAL A 272 10.59 25.65 -0.38
CA VAL A 272 10.85 24.58 -1.37
C VAL A 272 11.96 24.90 -2.37
N MET A 273 12.16 26.18 -2.69
CA MET A 273 13.23 26.69 -3.56
C MET A 273 14.64 26.49 -3.01
N CYS A 274 14.77 26.54 -1.68
CA CYS A 274 16.05 26.67 -0.99
C CYS A 274 16.41 25.42 -0.17
N GLU A 275 15.45 24.52 0.02
CA GLU A 275 15.63 23.32 0.84
C GLU A 275 15.89 22.07 -0.01
N PRO A 276 16.70 21.11 0.47
CA PRO A 276 16.85 19.83 -0.20
C PRO A 276 15.50 19.11 -0.37
N ILE A 277 15.27 18.55 -1.56
CA ILE A 277 13.97 17.95 -1.89
C ILE A 277 13.52 16.87 -0.90
N GLY A 278 14.47 16.07 -0.38
CA GLY A 278 14.18 15.05 0.62
C GLY A 278 13.60 15.63 1.92
N ARG A 279 14.05 16.81 2.34
CA ARG A 279 13.51 17.53 3.51
C ARG A 279 12.10 18.05 3.23
N THR A 280 11.91 18.72 2.09
CA THR A 280 10.59 19.23 1.69
C THR A 280 9.58 18.10 1.58
N ARG A 281 9.96 16.95 1.02
CA ARG A 281 9.13 15.76 0.93
C ARG A 281 8.67 15.24 2.30
N LEU A 282 9.55 15.25 3.31
CA LEU A 282 9.16 14.87 4.67
C LEU A 282 8.12 15.83 5.27
N HIS A 283 8.31 17.15 5.08
CA HIS A 283 7.31 18.13 5.49
C HIS A 283 5.99 17.97 4.72
N ALA A 284 6.04 17.70 3.42
CA ALA A 284 4.85 17.48 2.59
C ALA A 284 4.07 16.23 3.02
N SER A 285 4.74 15.13 3.35
CA SER A 285 4.07 13.95 3.90
C SER A 285 3.41 14.22 5.25
N ILE A 286 4.07 14.97 6.14
CA ILE A 286 3.44 15.40 7.41
C ILE A 286 2.25 16.32 7.13
N ALA A 287 2.40 17.29 6.21
CA ALA A 287 1.34 18.21 5.81
C ALA A 287 0.12 17.46 5.29
N PHE A 288 0.32 16.46 4.42
CA PHE A 288 -0.75 15.61 3.92
C PHE A 288 -1.49 14.92 5.08
N ARG A 289 -0.76 14.33 6.03
CA ARG A 289 -1.38 13.68 7.20
C ARG A 289 -2.14 14.65 8.09
N LEU A 290 -1.60 15.84 8.32
CA LEU A 290 -2.30 16.88 9.06
C LEU A 290 -3.58 17.28 8.32
N SER A 291 -3.52 17.46 6.99
CA SER A 291 -4.67 17.87 6.17
C SER A 291 -5.87 16.90 6.19
N LEU A 292 -5.68 15.65 6.62
CA LEU A 292 -6.79 14.68 6.74
C LEU A 292 -7.78 15.05 7.85
N ALA A 293 -7.33 15.80 8.85
CA ALA A 293 -8.18 16.37 9.89
C ALA A 293 -8.26 17.90 9.72
N PRO A 294 -9.40 18.54 10.02
CA PRO A 294 -9.55 19.99 9.86
C PRO A 294 -8.46 20.75 10.63
N PRO A 295 -7.73 21.71 10.01
CA PRO A 295 -6.81 22.57 10.71
C PRO A 295 -7.56 23.50 11.67
N ALA A 296 -6.86 23.97 12.70
CA ALA A 296 -7.47 24.82 13.73
C ALA A 296 -7.55 26.28 13.25
N GLY A 297 -8.75 26.85 13.28
CA GLY A 297 -8.95 28.31 13.15
C GLY A 297 -8.45 28.92 11.83
N GLU A 298 -7.78 30.08 11.95
CA GLU A 298 -7.35 30.94 10.83
C GLU A 298 -6.13 30.40 10.04
N ALA A 299 -5.51 29.30 10.49
CA ALA A 299 -4.32 28.74 9.85
C ALA A 299 -4.60 28.10 8.49
N LEU A 300 -5.86 27.72 8.20
CA LEU A 300 -6.25 27.03 6.97
C LEU A 300 -5.86 27.80 5.71
N ASP A 301 -6.15 29.11 5.65
CA ASP A 301 -5.88 29.93 4.46
C ASP A 301 -4.38 30.04 4.19
N SER A 302 -3.59 30.26 5.25
CA SER A 302 -2.12 30.28 5.15
C SER A 302 -1.57 28.93 4.71
N PHE A 303 -2.22 27.84 5.14
CA PHE A 303 -1.83 26.48 4.75
C PHE A 303 -2.10 26.21 3.28
N VAL A 304 -3.30 26.56 2.81
CA VAL A 304 -3.67 26.46 1.40
C VAL A 304 -2.70 27.25 0.53
N ILE A 305 -2.38 28.50 0.89
CA ILE A 305 -1.47 29.37 0.12
C ILE A 305 -0.06 28.77 0.07
N ALA A 306 0.50 28.33 1.20
CA ALA A 306 1.85 27.78 1.24
C ALA A 306 1.98 26.48 0.40
N VAL A 307 1.01 25.58 0.53
CA VAL A 307 0.97 24.32 -0.24
C VAL A 307 0.79 24.63 -1.73
N PHE A 308 -0.09 25.58 -2.07
CA PHE A 308 -0.32 25.96 -3.46
C PHE A 308 0.95 26.57 -4.09
N ARG A 309 1.64 27.48 -3.41
CA ARG A 309 2.90 28.07 -3.90
C ARG A 309 3.99 27.03 -4.08
N ALA A 310 4.11 26.07 -3.15
CA ALA A 310 5.04 24.97 -3.29
C ALA A 310 4.69 24.11 -4.51
N LEU A 311 3.40 23.83 -4.72
CA LEU A 311 2.93 23.06 -5.88
C LEU A 311 3.16 23.78 -7.21
N GLU A 312 2.88 25.08 -7.27
CA GLU A 312 3.12 25.94 -8.44
C GLU A 312 4.59 25.90 -8.85
N PHE A 313 5.50 26.06 -7.89
CA PHE A 313 6.93 25.93 -8.15
C PHE A 313 7.31 24.55 -8.68
N MET A 314 6.82 23.48 -8.04
CA MET A 314 7.13 22.12 -8.48
C MET A 314 6.60 21.84 -9.88
N ALA A 315 5.40 22.29 -10.23
CA ALA A 315 4.83 22.17 -11.56
C ALA A 315 5.67 22.91 -12.61
N GLN A 316 6.14 24.11 -12.29
CA GLN A 316 7.03 24.88 -13.17
C GLN A 316 8.38 24.17 -13.36
N SER A 317 9.01 23.69 -12.27
CA SER A 317 10.27 22.94 -12.33
C SER A 317 10.14 21.71 -13.23
N ILE A 318 9.07 20.93 -13.03
CA ILE A 318 8.82 19.70 -13.78
C ILE A 318 8.51 19.98 -15.26
N SER A 319 7.73 21.01 -15.57
CA SER A 319 7.36 21.36 -16.95
C SER A 319 8.54 21.87 -17.78
N THR A 320 9.55 22.47 -17.14
CA THR A 320 10.75 22.99 -17.80
C THR A 320 11.88 21.95 -17.91
N CYS A 321 11.77 20.82 -17.21
CA CYS A 321 12.76 19.76 -17.24
C CYS A 321 12.63 18.89 -18.50
N ALA A 322 13.56 19.01 -19.44
CA ALA A 322 13.55 18.27 -20.70
C ALA A 322 13.60 16.73 -20.51
N THR A 323 14.21 16.25 -19.43
CA THR A 323 14.35 14.82 -19.12
C THR A 323 13.16 14.25 -18.34
N GLY A 324 12.17 15.08 -17.99
CA GLY A 324 11.09 14.71 -17.08
C GLY A 324 11.46 14.85 -15.60
N ALA A 325 10.44 14.75 -14.75
CA ALA A 325 10.60 14.81 -13.30
C ALA A 325 11.35 13.59 -12.77
N THR A 326 12.19 13.80 -11.76
CA THR A 326 12.73 12.70 -10.95
C THR A 326 11.60 12.02 -10.16
N ALA A 327 11.87 10.81 -9.66
CA ALA A 327 10.90 10.10 -8.80
C ALA A 327 10.57 10.89 -7.52
N ASP A 328 11.56 11.57 -6.94
CA ASP A 328 11.37 12.39 -5.74
C ASP A 328 10.54 13.65 -6.00
N GLU A 329 10.78 14.35 -7.11
CA GLU A 329 9.96 15.50 -7.53
C GLU A 329 8.52 15.10 -7.81
N SER A 330 8.33 13.96 -8.49
CA SER A 330 7.00 13.43 -8.79
C SER A 330 6.25 13.04 -7.51
N ALA A 331 6.94 12.38 -6.58
CA ALA A 331 6.37 11.99 -5.29
C ALA A 331 6.02 13.21 -4.41
N LEU A 332 6.91 14.20 -4.32
CA LEU A 332 6.65 15.46 -3.61
C LEU A 332 5.43 16.18 -4.21
N THR A 333 5.37 16.30 -5.54
CA THR A 333 4.26 16.96 -6.24
C THR A 333 2.93 16.25 -5.98
N ALA A 334 2.91 14.91 -6.02
CA ALA A 334 1.72 14.13 -5.68
C ALA A 334 1.26 14.39 -4.24
N GLU A 335 2.18 14.41 -3.25
CA GLU A 335 1.83 14.71 -1.85
C GLU A 335 1.29 16.13 -1.67
N LEU A 336 1.86 17.12 -2.37
CA LEU A 336 1.37 18.50 -2.35
C LEU A 336 -0.04 18.60 -2.95
N ILE A 337 -0.32 17.91 -4.05
CA ILE A 337 -1.66 17.84 -4.65
C ILE A 337 -2.67 17.25 -3.66
N ARG A 338 -2.35 16.11 -3.03
CA ARG A 338 -3.25 15.46 -2.05
C ARG A 338 -3.52 16.37 -0.86
N THR A 339 -2.48 17.03 -0.36
CA THR A 339 -2.58 17.99 0.73
C THR A 339 -3.51 19.14 0.33
N LEU A 340 -3.29 19.75 -0.83
CA LEU A 340 -4.09 20.87 -1.32
C LEU A 340 -5.55 20.47 -1.53
N PHE A 341 -5.80 19.31 -2.14
CA PHE A 341 -7.15 18.77 -2.35
C PHE A 341 -7.92 18.66 -1.03
N ASN A 342 -7.27 18.13 0.03
CA ASN A 342 -7.90 18.01 1.34
C ASN A 342 -8.18 19.38 1.98
N LEU A 343 -7.21 20.30 1.93
CA LEU A 343 -7.34 21.63 2.53
C LEU A 343 -8.43 22.46 1.81
N VAL A 344 -8.46 22.45 0.49
CA VAL A 344 -9.48 23.17 -0.30
C VAL A 344 -10.88 22.65 0.01
N ARG A 345 -11.06 21.33 0.17
CA ARG A 345 -12.37 20.76 0.56
C ARG A 345 -12.86 21.22 1.93
N GLN A 346 -11.95 21.68 2.78
CA GLN A 346 -12.24 22.15 4.13
C GLN A 346 -12.48 23.66 4.18
N LEU A 347 -12.15 24.41 3.12
CA LEU A 347 -12.43 25.84 3.06
C LEU A 347 -13.95 26.09 3.16
N GLN A 348 -14.34 26.83 4.19
CA GLN A 348 -15.73 27.28 4.35
C GLN A 348 -15.99 28.60 3.61
N ASN A 349 -14.94 29.39 3.37
CA ASN A 349 -15.01 30.67 2.68
C ASN A 349 -15.09 30.46 1.16
N ARG A 350 -16.31 30.44 0.63
CA ARG A 350 -16.56 30.28 -0.81
C ARG A 350 -15.84 31.32 -1.67
N ALA A 351 -15.73 32.58 -1.24
CA ALA A 351 -15.08 33.60 -2.05
C ALA A 351 -13.56 33.38 -2.18
N ALA A 352 -12.88 32.98 -1.09
CA ALA A 352 -11.46 32.64 -1.12
C ALA A 352 -11.21 31.34 -1.91
N GLN A 353 -12.11 30.38 -1.74
CA GLN A 353 -12.12 29.15 -2.52
C GLN A 353 -12.30 29.44 -4.01
N ASP A 354 -13.29 30.23 -4.41
CA ASP A 354 -13.56 30.58 -5.81
C ASP A 354 -12.36 31.34 -6.43
N ALA A 355 -11.77 32.31 -5.71
CA ALA A 355 -10.59 33.04 -6.20
C ALA A 355 -9.38 32.13 -6.44
N LEU A 356 -9.14 31.16 -5.56
CA LEU A 356 -8.05 30.19 -5.73
C LEU A 356 -8.34 29.20 -6.88
N LEU A 357 -9.59 28.77 -7.01
CA LEU A 357 -9.98 27.71 -7.94
C LEU A 357 -10.22 28.20 -9.36
N GLU A 358 -10.77 29.41 -9.53
CA GLU A 358 -10.91 30.05 -10.84
C GLU A 358 -9.57 30.61 -11.35
N GLY A 359 -8.57 30.74 -10.47
CA GLY A 359 -7.23 31.21 -10.80
C GLY A 359 -6.29 30.11 -11.31
N ASP A 360 -5.15 29.95 -10.64
CA ASP A 360 -3.96 29.29 -11.18
C ASP A 360 -3.96 27.74 -11.07
N ILE A 361 -4.91 27.14 -10.34
CA ILE A 361 -4.95 25.66 -10.15
C ILE A 361 -5.08 24.89 -11.48
N PRO A 362 -6.03 25.22 -12.39
CA PRO A 362 -6.12 24.55 -13.68
C PRO A 362 -4.84 24.62 -14.51
N ASP A 363 -4.12 25.75 -14.46
CA ASP A 363 -2.86 25.93 -15.18
C ASP A 363 -1.74 25.08 -14.58
N VAL A 364 -1.68 24.97 -13.25
CA VAL A 364 -0.77 24.05 -12.56
C VAL A 364 -1.07 22.60 -12.94
N VAL A 365 -2.34 22.18 -12.94
CA VAL A 365 -2.72 20.82 -13.35
C VAL A 365 -2.34 20.56 -14.81
N LYS A 366 -2.59 21.52 -15.71
CA LYS A 366 -2.19 21.47 -17.12
C LYS A 366 -0.69 21.24 -17.27
N GLN A 367 0.14 22.03 -16.59
CA GLN A 367 1.61 21.89 -16.59
C GLN A 367 2.05 20.49 -16.16
N ILE A 368 1.43 19.94 -15.11
CA ILE A 368 1.72 18.60 -14.61
C ILE A 368 1.30 17.53 -15.63
N LEU A 369 0.13 17.65 -16.25
CA LEU A 369 -0.36 16.67 -17.22
C LEU A 369 0.52 16.59 -18.48
N VAL A 370 1.01 17.74 -18.97
CA VAL A 370 1.88 17.79 -20.16
C VAL A 370 3.36 17.52 -19.87
N SER A 371 3.73 17.38 -18.59
CA SER A 371 5.11 17.11 -18.21
C SER A 371 5.66 15.84 -18.90
N PRO A 372 6.94 15.84 -19.33
CA PRO A 372 7.52 14.67 -19.98
C PRO A 372 7.75 13.51 -19.01
N GLY A 373 7.72 12.29 -19.53
CA GLY A 373 7.99 11.06 -18.80
C GLY A 373 6.74 10.21 -18.49
N GLU A 374 6.99 8.91 -18.34
CA GLU A 374 5.97 7.86 -18.19
C GLU A 374 6.34 6.84 -17.11
N ASN A 375 7.30 7.14 -16.22
CA ASN A 375 7.59 6.26 -15.10
C ASN A 375 6.43 6.23 -14.09
N ASP A 376 6.36 5.19 -13.26
CA ASP A 376 5.25 4.98 -12.33
C ASP A 376 5.00 6.18 -11.40
N SER A 377 6.05 6.89 -10.96
CA SER A 377 5.91 8.07 -10.09
C SER A 377 5.33 9.27 -10.83
N ILE A 378 5.69 9.47 -12.11
CA ILE A 378 5.11 10.53 -12.94
C ILE A 378 3.66 10.21 -13.28
N VAL A 379 3.34 8.96 -13.59
CA VAL A 379 1.96 8.51 -13.84
C VAL A 379 1.11 8.71 -12.58
N GLU A 380 1.65 8.37 -11.41
CA GLU A 380 1.02 8.63 -10.11
C GLU A 380 0.74 10.12 -9.91
N MET A 381 1.74 10.98 -10.10
CA MET A 381 1.61 12.43 -9.99
C MET A 381 0.52 12.98 -10.92
N LYS A 382 0.55 12.61 -12.21
CA LYS A 382 -0.43 13.04 -13.21
C LYS A 382 -1.84 12.54 -12.89
N ARG A 383 -1.98 11.32 -12.37
CA ARG A 383 -3.27 10.79 -11.92
C ARG A 383 -3.78 11.55 -10.70
N THR A 384 -2.89 11.88 -9.77
CA THR A 384 -3.21 12.64 -8.57
C THR A 384 -3.67 14.06 -8.93
N SER A 385 -3.06 14.71 -9.93
CA SER A 385 -3.45 16.07 -10.34
C SER A 385 -4.89 16.14 -10.88
N LEU A 386 -5.40 15.08 -11.50
CA LEU A 386 -6.81 14.98 -11.89
C LEU A 386 -7.77 15.05 -10.68
N GLN A 387 -7.34 14.59 -9.50
CA GLN A 387 -8.17 14.71 -8.30
C GLN A 387 -8.37 16.17 -7.89
N LEU A 388 -7.40 17.05 -8.15
CA LEU A 388 -7.53 18.46 -7.81
C LEU A 388 -8.60 19.16 -8.64
N LEU A 389 -8.91 18.65 -9.85
CA LEU A 389 -10.00 19.17 -10.68
C LEU A 389 -11.38 18.94 -10.05
N MET A 390 -11.52 18.00 -9.10
CA MET A 390 -12.78 17.75 -8.40
C MET A 390 -13.20 18.90 -7.48
N VAL A 391 -12.24 19.72 -7.05
CA VAL A 391 -12.53 20.86 -6.18
C VAL A 391 -12.66 22.16 -6.95
N VAL A 392 -12.31 22.19 -8.23
CA VAL A 392 -12.35 23.38 -9.11
C VAL A 392 -13.72 23.52 -9.78
N PRO A 393 -14.27 24.74 -9.97
CA PRO A 393 -15.45 24.95 -10.79
C PRO A 393 -15.29 24.35 -12.18
N LYS A 394 -16.28 23.56 -12.62
CA LYS A 394 -16.18 22.75 -13.85
C LYS A 394 -15.79 23.59 -15.07
N GLN A 395 -16.31 24.81 -15.18
CA GLN A 395 -16.05 25.74 -16.28
C GLN A 395 -14.58 26.20 -16.33
N ALA A 396 -13.98 26.48 -15.16
CA ALA A 396 -12.59 26.93 -15.06
C ALA A 396 -11.60 25.78 -15.28
N ALA A 397 -11.88 24.60 -14.70
CA ALA A 397 -11.07 23.41 -14.89
C ALA A 397 -10.98 22.99 -16.36
N PHE A 398 -12.12 22.99 -17.05
CA PHE A 398 -12.23 22.39 -18.38
C PHE A 398 -11.48 23.18 -19.45
N GLY A 399 -11.73 24.48 -19.58
CA GLY A 399 -11.15 25.29 -20.66
C GLY A 399 -9.61 25.24 -20.70
N THR A 400 -8.99 25.12 -19.53
CA THR A 400 -7.54 25.06 -19.38
C THR A 400 -6.95 23.67 -19.63
N VAL A 401 -7.65 22.61 -19.23
CA VAL A 401 -7.17 21.21 -19.32
C VAL A 401 -7.54 20.54 -20.65
N ALA A 402 -8.55 21.04 -21.38
CA ALA A 402 -8.97 20.46 -22.67
C ALA A 402 -7.81 20.21 -23.67
N PRO A 403 -6.80 21.10 -23.82
CA PRO A 403 -5.65 20.83 -24.70
C PRO A 403 -4.77 19.64 -24.27
N CYS A 404 -4.91 19.17 -23.03
CA CYS A 404 -4.17 18.04 -22.45
C CYS A 404 -4.90 16.71 -22.59
N TRP A 405 -6.01 16.66 -23.32
CA TRP A 405 -6.83 15.45 -23.45
C TRP A 405 -6.05 14.21 -23.89
N PRO A 406 -5.13 14.29 -24.89
CA PRO A 406 -4.32 13.13 -25.26
C PRO A 406 -3.50 12.56 -24.10
N GLN A 407 -2.99 13.42 -23.22
CA GLN A 407 -2.24 13.01 -22.03
C GLN A 407 -3.17 12.40 -20.98
N VAL A 408 -4.37 12.96 -20.80
CA VAL A 408 -5.40 12.39 -19.92
C VAL A 408 -5.81 10.99 -20.37
N MET A 409 -5.99 10.78 -21.68
CA MET A 409 -6.34 9.46 -22.24
C MET A 409 -5.28 8.40 -21.94
N LYS A 410 -3.99 8.76 -22.04
CA LYS A 410 -2.89 7.85 -21.68
C LYS A 410 -2.90 7.42 -20.22
N LEU A 411 -3.50 8.22 -19.32
CA LEU A 411 -3.59 7.89 -17.89
C LEU A 411 -4.71 6.90 -17.57
N LEU A 412 -5.68 6.72 -18.48
CA LEU A 412 -6.81 5.85 -18.20
C LEU A 412 -6.40 4.39 -18.07
N GLY A 413 -5.53 3.87 -18.94
CA GLY A 413 -5.03 2.49 -18.81
C GLY A 413 -4.45 2.20 -17.41
N PRO A 414 -3.44 2.97 -16.95
CA PRO A 414 -2.92 2.88 -15.59
C PRO A 414 -3.98 3.06 -14.48
N LEU A 415 -4.94 3.99 -14.66
CA LEU A 415 -6.04 4.21 -13.73
C LEU A 415 -6.91 2.96 -13.57
N PHE A 416 -7.31 2.32 -14.67
CA PHE A 416 -8.09 1.09 -14.65
C PHE A 416 -7.30 -0.09 -14.08
N GLY A 417 -5.99 -0.19 -14.35
CA GLY A 417 -5.12 -1.16 -13.70
C GLY A 417 -5.10 -1.00 -12.16
N CYS A 418 -5.20 0.24 -11.65
CA CYS A 418 -5.35 0.49 -10.21
C CYS A 418 -6.73 0.06 -9.68
N ILE A 419 -7.80 0.35 -10.43
CA ILE A 419 -9.17 -0.06 -10.09
C ILE A 419 -9.27 -1.58 -9.99
N GLU A 420 -8.70 -2.32 -10.95
CA GLU A 420 -8.73 -3.78 -10.95
C GLU A 420 -7.94 -4.39 -9.78
N ARG A 421 -6.75 -3.86 -9.50
CA ARG A 421 -5.99 -4.26 -8.30
C ARG A 421 -6.81 -4.03 -7.03
N ARG A 422 -7.56 -2.92 -6.97
CA ARG A 422 -8.41 -2.59 -5.82
C ARG A 422 -9.56 -3.55 -5.67
N GLN A 423 -10.21 -3.93 -6.77
CA GLN A 423 -11.26 -4.97 -6.76
C GLN A 423 -10.72 -6.33 -6.30
N ALA A 424 -9.47 -6.66 -6.64
CA ALA A 424 -8.82 -7.90 -6.24
C ALA A 424 -8.40 -7.92 -4.75
N GLY A 425 -8.43 -6.77 -4.07
CA GLY A 425 -7.87 -6.62 -2.72
C GLY A 425 -6.34 -6.44 -2.69
N ASP A 426 -5.71 -6.28 -3.86
CA ASP A 426 -4.26 -6.17 -4.06
C ASP A 426 -3.80 -4.71 -4.26
N TYR A 427 -4.62 -3.72 -3.89
CA TYR A 427 -4.29 -2.31 -4.05
C TYR A 427 -3.90 -1.68 -2.72
N GLU A 428 -2.64 -1.29 -2.62
CA GLU A 428 -2.05 -0.62 -1.46
C GLU A 428 -1.93 0.91 -1.63
N GLY A 429 -2.45 1.45 -2.74
CA GLY A 429 -2.35 2.89 -3.01
C GLY A 429 -3.20 3.72 -2.04
N ILE A 430 -2.70 4.91 -1.71
CA ILE A 430 -3.35 5.87 -0.81
C ILE A 430 -4.57 6.53 -1.47
N ASP A 431 -4.55 6.64 -2.80
CA ASP A 431 -5.57 7.32 -3.56
C ASP A 431 -6.75 6.42 -3.91
N ASP A 432 -7.95 6.99 -3.91
CA ASP A 432 -9.09 6.30 -4.50
C ASP A 432 -9.04 6.48 -6.03
N PRO A 433 -8.77 5.42 -6.82
CA PRO A 433 -8.70 5.52 -8.27
C PRO A 433 -10.07 5.86 -8.90
N VAL A 434 -11.15 5.88 -8.11
CA VAL A 434 -12.47 6.36 -8.54
C VAL A 434 -12.50 7.89 -8.64
N VAL A 435 -11.74 8.63 -7.82
CA VAL A 435 -11.81 10.11 -7.79
C VAL A 435 -11.42 10.75 -9.13
N PRO A 436 -10.32 10.33 -9.81
CA PRO A 436 -10.04 10.82 -11.15
C PRO A 436 -11.15 10.54 -12.16
N LEU A 437 -11.84 9.40 -12.07
CA LEU A 437 -12.96 9.10 -12.97
C LEU A 437 -14.12 10.08 -12.78
N VAL A 438 -14.44 10.45 -11.54
CA VAL A 438 -15.49 11.46 -11.28
C VAL A 438 -15.10 12.81 -11.91
N ALA A 439 -13.83 13.19 -11.84
CA ALA A 439 -13.35 14.43 -12.47
C ALA A 439 -13.58 14.39 -13.99
N LEU A 440 -13.25 13.27 -14.63
CA LEU A 440 -13.44 13.08 -16.06
C LEU A 440 -14.93 13.02 -16.46
N THR A 441 -15.79 12.43 -15.64
CA THR A 441 -17.25 12.47 -15.82
C THR A 441 -17.72 13.93 -15.87
N HIS A 442 -17.33 14.74 -14.89
CA HIS A 442 -17.71 16.15 -14.84
C HIS A 442 -17.21 16.95 -16.04
N MET A 443 -16.03 16.62 -16.59
CA MET A 443 -15.52 17.25 -17.80
C MET A 443 -16.38 16.89 -19.02
N CYS A 444 -16.74 15.61 -19.19
CA CYS A 444 -17.59 15.15 -20.30
C CYS A 444 -19.01 15.74 -20.22
N GLU A 445 -19.54 15.98 -19.02
CA GLU A 445 -20.85 16.62 -18.82
C GLU A 445 -20.87 18.09 -19.29
N VAL A 446 -19.73 18.78 -19.21
CA VAL A 446 -19.64 20.22 -19.51
C VAL A 446 -19.24 20.48 -20.96
N ASP A 447 -18.51 19.57 -21.60
CA ASP A 447 -18.10 19.69 -22.99
C ASP A 447 -18.43 18.45 -23.83
N ALA A 448 -19.30 18.67 -24.82
CA ALA A 448 -19.68 17.67 -25.79
C ALA A 448 -18.51 17.25 -26.70
N SER A 449 -17.52 18.13 -26.96
CA SER A 449 -16.34 17.76 -27.76
C SER A 449 -15.45 16.79 -27.00
N ALA A 450 -15.12 17.08 -25.73
CA ALA A 450 -14.38 16.17 -24.88
C ALA A 450 -15.10 14.81 -24.70
N ALA A 451 -16.43 14.82 -24.54
CA ALA A 451 -17.22 13.59 -24.51
C ALA A 451 -17.11 12.79 -25.82
N ALA A 452 -17.17 13.47 -26.97
CA ALA A 452 -17.01 12.84 -28.28
C ALA A 452 -15.60 12.25 -28.49
N ASP A 453 -14.55 13.00 -28.16
CA ASP A 453 -13.16 12.55 -28.27
C ASP A 453 -12.88 11.33 -27.37
N MET A 454 -13.36 11.41 -26.11
CA MET A 454 -13.27 10.30 -25.15
C MET A 454 -14.05 9.08 -25.63
N LYS A 455 -15.21 9.29 -26.24
CA LYS A 455 -16.02 8.21 -26.80
C LYS A 455 -15.32 7.55 -27.99
N GLU A 456 -14.71 8.31 -28.89
CA GLU A 456 -14.00 7.77 -30.05
C GLU A 456 -12.81 6.89 -29.61
N GLU A 457 -12.04 7.35 -28.63
CA GLU A 457 -10.89 6.63 -28.11
C GLU A 457 -11.29 5.41 -27.24
N LEU A 458 -12.31 5.53 -26.40
CA LEU A 458 -12.79 4.42 -25.56
C LEU A 458 -13.59 3.40 -26.35
N PHE A 459 -14.37 3.85 -27.34
CA PHE A 459 -15.27 3.02 -28.14
C PHE A 459 -15.08 3.26 -29.64
N PRO A 460 -13.93 2.91 -30.24
CA PRO A 460 -13.66 3.13 -31.67
C PRO A 460 -14.76 2.56 -32.58
N ALA A 461 -15.04 3.22 -33.71
CA ALA A 461 -16.10 2.81 -34.64
C ALA A 461 -15.94 1.38 -35.19
N GLU A 462 -14.72 0.87 -35.23
CA GLU A 462 -14.41 -0.53 -35.60
C GLU A 462 -15.06 -1.54 -34.67
N TYR A 463 -15.25 -1.18 -33.40
CA TYR A 463 -15.93 -1.99 -32.40
C TYR A 463 -17.45 -1.82 -32.40
N GLN A 464 -17.94 -0.80 -33.11
CA GLN A 464 -19.34 -0.43 -33.16
C GLN A 464 -20.09 -1.04 -34.36
N SER A 465 -19.35 -1.38 -35.42
CA SER A 465 -19.91 -1.77 -36.74
C SER A 465 -19.88 -3.27 -37.01
N SER A 466 -19.21 -4.06 -36.18
CA SER A 466 -19.03 -5.47 -36.44
C SER A 466 -20.08 -6.34 -35.74
N THR A 467 -20.99 -6.95 -36.50
CA THR A 467 -21.64 -8.21 -36.12
C THR A 467 -20.62 -9.37 -35.99
N SER A 468 -19.36 -9.13 -36.35
CA SER A 468 -18.22 -10.05 -36.34
C SER A 468 -16.97 -9.36 -35.77
N GLY A 469 -17.01 -8.96 -34.50
CA GLY A 469 -15.89 -8.22 -33.88
C GLY A 469 -14.61 -9.05 -33.73
N PRO A 470 -13.47 -8.39 -33.41
CA PRO A 470 -12.15 -9.02 -33.24
C PRO A 470 -12.09 -10.13 -32.17
N MET A 471 -13.19 -10.39 -31.45
CA MET A 471 -13.39 -11.58 -30.62
C MET A 471 -13.52 -12.88 -31.44
N GLN A 472 -13.83 -12.83 -32.74
CA GLN A 472 -13.83 -14.01 -33.62
C GLN A 472 -12.41 -14.53 -33.96
N ASN A 473 -11.35 -13.74 -33.75
CA ASN A 473 -9.97 -14.17 -33.99
C ASN A 473 -9.38 -15.04 -32.86
N GLY A 474 -10.23 -15.69 -32.05
CA GLY A 474 -9.86 -16.84 -31.23
C GLY A 474 -9.19 -16.56 -29.89
N ARG A 475 -9.32 -15.35 -29.30
CA ARG A 475 -8.75 -15.05 -27.97
C ARG A 475 -9.74 -14.73 -26.85
N PHE A 476 -10.98 -14.36 -27.15
CA PHE A 476 -12.02 -14.16 -26.14
C PHE A 476 -13.37 -14.56 -26.72
N ASP A 477 -13.79 -15.78 -26.42
CA ASP A 477 -15.12 -16.29 -26.76
C ASP A 477 -16.16 -15.54 -25.89
N HIS A 478 -17.28 -15.09 -26.47
CA HIS A 478 -18.35 -14.39 -25.74
C HIS A 478 -18.95 -15.27 -24.62
N ASN A 479 -18.85 -16.58 -24.76
CA ASN A 479 -19.23 -17.55 -23.72
C ASN A 479 -18.17 -17.71 -22.61
N GLN A 480 -17.04 -17.00 -22.71
CA GLN A 480 -15.91 -17.04 -21.78
C GLN A 480 -15.57 -15.65 -21.20
N PHE A 481 -16.39 -14.61 -21.43
CA PHE A 481 -16.27 -13.38 -20.64
C PHE A 481 -16.68 -13.69 -19.20
N ASP A 482 -15.71 -14.11 -18.41
CA ASP A 482 -15.85 -14.21 -16.98
C ASP A 482 -15.62 -12.80 -16.40
N PRO A 483 -16.67 -12.11 -15.90
CA PRO A 483 -16.51 -10.80 -15.27
C PRO A 483 -15.57 -10.83 -14.06
N ASN A 484 -15.26 -12.03 -13.54
CA ASN A 484 -14.34 -12.23 -12.44
C ASN A 484 -12.90 -12.54 -12.90
N ALA A 485 -12.67 -12.85 -14.19
CA ALA A 485 -11.34 -13.10 -14.70
C ALA A 485 -10.53 -11.80 -14.76
N LYS A 486 -9.25 -11.86 -14.35
CA LYS A 486 -8.33 -10.73 -14.46
C LYS A 486 -8.08 -10.44 -15.94
N LEU A 487 -8.34 -9.20 -16.37
CA LEU A 487 -8.00 -8.78 -17.71
C LEU A 487 -6.50 -8.49 -17.76
N SER A 488 -5.86 -8.83 -18.87
CA SER A 488 -4.46 -8.51 -19.08
C SER A 488 -4.32 -7.02 -19.42
N PRO A 489 -3.21 -6.34 -19.05
CA PRO A 489 -3.04 -4.90 -19.31
C PRO A 489 -3.06 -4.49 -20.79
N ASP A 490 -2.88 -5.43 -21.71
CA ASP A 490 -2.95 -5.24 -23.17
C ASP A 490 -4.38 -5.28 -23.71
N VAL A 491 -5.37 -5.61 -22.87
CA VAL A 491 -6.78 -5.59 -23.25
C VAL A 491 -7.25 -4.14 -23.44
N HIS A 492 -7.99 -3.88 -24.51
CA HIS A 492 -8.54 -2.57 -24.79
C HIS A 492 -9.36 -2.01 -23.61
N LEU A 493 -9.19 -0.72 -23.33
CA LEU A 493 -9.73 -0.03 -22.15
C LEU A 493 -11.25 -0.19 -21.96
N ARG A 494 -11.99 -0.23 -23.06
CA ARG A 494 -13.43 -0.52 -23.07
C ARG A 494 -13.82 -1.74 -22.24
N TRP A 495 -13.02 -2.80 -22.26
CA TRP A 495 -13.34 -4.04 -21.54
C TRP A 495 -13.13 -3.90 -20.05
N HIS A 496 -12.11 -3.15 -19.63
CA HIS A 496 -11.90 -2.79 -18.23
C HIS A 496 -13.07 -1.96 -17.71
N LEU A 497 -13.58 -1.01 -18.50
CA LEU A 497 -14.78 -0.22 -18.20
C LEU A 497 -16.02 -1.10 -18.03
N LEU A 498 -16.33 -1.94 -19.02
CA LEU A 498 -17.51 -2.82 -18.98
C LEU A 498 -17.45 -3.81 -17.80
N LYS A 499 -16.27 -4.36 -17.51
CA LYS A 499 -16.05 -5.18 -16.32
C LYS A 499 -16.24 -4.39 -15.02
N ALA A 500 -15.76 -3.15 -14.95
CA ALA A 500 -15.95 -2.33 -13.77
C ALA A 500 -17.44 -1.94 -13.56
N MET A 501 -18.23 -1.82 -14.62
CA MET A 501 -19.70 -1.65 -14.54
C MET A 501 -20.43 -2.88 -13.96
N THR A 502 -19.84 -4.07 -14.02
CA THR A 502 -20.39 -5.29 -13.42
C THR A 502 -19.81 -5.60 -12.03
N SER A 503 -18.96 -4.71 -11.50
CA SER A 503 -18.35 -4.85 -10.18
C SER A 503 -19.40 -5.02 -9.07
N THR A 504 -19.08 -5.88 -8.10
CA THR A 504 -19.82 -6.00 -6.83
C THR A 504 -19.63 -4.77 -5.93
N HIS A 505 -18.60 -3.95 -6.17
CA HIS A 505 -18.36 -2.73 -5.43
C HIS A 505 -19.27 -1.60 -5.94
N TYR A 506 -20.35 -1.31 -5.21
CA TYR A 506 -21.40 -0.36 -5.62
C TYR A 506 -20.86 1.01 -6.05
N THR A 507 -20.00 1.65 -5.26
CA THR A 507 -19.48 3.00 -5.58
C THR A 507 -18.72 3.03 -6.89
N LEU A 508 -17.82 2.07 -7.11
CA LEU A 508 -17.05 1.95 -8.32
C LEU A 508 -17.95 1.70 -9.54
N LYS A 509 -18.87 0.74 -9.42
CA LYS A 509 -19.87 0.44 -10.45
C LYS A 509 -20.65 1.70 -10.85
N ARG A 510 -21.12 2.47 -9.86
CA ARG A 510 -21.87 3.71 -10.09
C ARG A 510 -21.03 4.75 -10.82
N VAL A 511 -19.83 5.06 -10.32
CA VAL A 511 -18.97 6.08 -10.93
C VAL A 511 -18.57 5.71 -12.36
N VAL A 512 -18.26 4.45 -12.62
CA VAL A 512 -17.95 3.99 -13.98
C VAL A 512 -19.18 4.09 -14.89
N ALA A 513 -20.37 3.73 -14.40
CA ALA A 513 -21.59 3.86 -15.17
C ALA A 513 -21.92 5.33 -15.48
N ASP A 514 -21.77 6.24 -14.50
CA ASP A 514 -21.96 7.68 -14.66
C ASP A 514 -20.97 8.24 -15.68
N PHE A 515 -19.69 7.81 -15.60
CA PHE A 515 -18.66 8.16 -16.57
C PHE A 515 -19.03 7.73 -17.99
N VAL A 516 -19.40 6.46 -18.19
CA VAL A 516 -19.82 5.94 -19.50
C VAL A 516 -21.06 6.68 -20.01
N TYR A 517 -22.02 7.00 -19.13
CA TYR A 517 -23.21 7.76 -19.50
C TYR A 517 -22.89 9.18 -19.96
N ALA A 518 -21.96 9.87 -19.28
CA ALA A 518 -21.48 11.19 -19.67
C ALA A 518 -20.71 11.16 -21.01
N VAL A 519 -19.85 10.16 -21.21
CA VAL A 519 -19.15 9.93 -22.50
C VAL A 519 -20.14 9.68 -23.64
N CYS A 520 -21.28 9.06 -23.36
CA CYS A 520 -22.38 8.88 -24.30
C CYS A 520 -23.28 10.10 -24.47
N ALA A 521 -22.86 11.28 -24.00
CA ALA A 521 -23.67 12.51 -24.03
C ALA A 521 -25.08 12.32 -23.43
N HIS A 522 -25.17 11.51 -22.38
CA HIS A 522 -26.42 11.15 -21.71
C HIS A 522 -27.46 10.44 -22.59
N ASP A 523 -27.06 9.82 -23.70
CA ASP A 523 -27.94 8.98 -24.52
C ASP A 523 -27.99 7.53 -24.00
N PRO A 524 -29.11 7.09 -23.38
CA PRO A 524 -29.23 5.72 -22.88
C PRO A 524 -29.19 4.66 -23.98
N LYS A 525 -29.64 4.99 -25.20
CA LYS A 525 -29.58 4.05 -26.33
C LYS A 525 -28.13 3.78 -26.71
N GLU A 526 -27.32 4.83 -26.68
CA GLU A 526 -25.91 4.74 -26.95
C GLU A 526 -25.18 3.91 -25.90
N VAL A 527 -25.48 4.14 -24.61
CA VAL A 527 -24.95 3.30 -23.51
C VAL A 527 -25.29 1.83 -23.73
N VAL A 528 -26.55 1.51 -24.03
CA VAL A 528 -26.97 0.12 -24.32
C VAL A 528 -26.21 -0.45 -25.50
N ARG A 529 -26.01 0.34 -26.56
CA ARG A 529 -25.28 -0.07 -27.78
C ARG A 529 -23.82 -0.40 -27.52
N ILE A 530 -23.12 0.39 -26.70
CA ILE A 530 -21.69 0.16 -26.39
C ILE A 530 -21.47 -0.86 -25.27
N SER A 531 -22.45 -1.05 -24.38
CA SER A 531 -22.34 -1.94 -23.22
C SER A 531 -22.90 -3.34 -23.45
N SER A 532 -23.77 -3.52 -24.44
CA SER A 532 -24.26 -4.84 -24.87
C SER A 532 -23.21 -5.48 -25.79
N PRO A 533 -22.60 -6.61 -25.41
CA PRO A 533 -21.79 -7.38 -26.33
C PRO A 533 -22.72 -8.08 -27.34
N GLY A 534 -23.08 -7.39 -28.42
CA GLY A 534 -23.83 -7.95 -29.56
C GLY A 534 -25.35 -7.93 -29.44
N CYS A 535 -25.97 -6.80 -29.80
CA CYS A 535 -27.32 -6.77 -30.36
C CYS A 535 -27.25 -6.25 -31.79
#